data_AF-A0A6N8BU33-F1
#
_entry.id   AF-A0A6N8BU33-F1
#
_cell.length_a   1.000
_cell.length_b   1.000
_cell.length_c   1.000
_cell.angle_alpha   90.00
_cell.angle_beta   90.00
_cell.angle_gamma   90.00
#
_symmetry.space_group_name_H-M   'P 1'
#
loop_
_entity.id
_entity.type
_entity.pdbx_description
1 polymer ?
#
loop_
_entity_poly.entity_id
_entity_poly.type
_entity_poly.pdbx_seq_one_letter_code
_entity_poly.pdbx_strand_id
1 'polypeptide(L)'
;MYECYTVEVEGSGLRFAPRKDGGKDLAYLPGQPPKGYTLVNLIGDPGFLHCAVFRKDGGAGGFFALHDTEGVLFLAVAESNLAYGLGLAHMGRTVTYARYGADIFEELGDGDD
;
A
#
# COMPACT_ATOMS: atom_id res chain seq x y z
N MET A 1 -10.27 -1.11 12.16
CA MET A 1 -8.91 -1.58 12.55
C MET A 1 -8.32 -2.18 11.30
N TYR A 2 -7.21 -1.64 10.80
CA TYR A 2 -6.57 -2.14 9.59
C TYR A 2 -5.64 -3.32 9.90
N GLU A 3 -5.42 -4.17 8.91
CA GLU A 3 -4.46 -5.27 9.02
C GLU A 3 -3.03 -4.73 8.92
N CYS A 4 -2.05 -5.44 9.50
CA CYS A 4 -0.65 -5.02 9.43
C CYS A 4 0.26 -6.21 9.15
N TYR A 5 1.10 -6.06 8.12
CA TYR A 5 1.99 -7.08 7.61
C TYR A 5 3.44 -6.60 7.55
N THR A 6 4.37 -7.54 7.68
CA THR A 6 5.75 -7.38 7.24
C THR A 6 5.89 -7.92 5.82
N VAL A 7 6.47 -7.11 4.94
CA VAL A 7 6.86 -7.49 3.58
C VAL A 7 8.23 -8.16 3.66
N GLU A 8 8.26 -9.44 3.37
CA GLU A 8 9.46 -10.25 3.31
C GLU A 8 9.78 -10.63 1.87
N VAL A 9 11.06 -10.71 1.53
CA VAL A 9 11.50 -11.16 0.22
C VAL A 9 11.54 -12.69 0.24
N GLU A 10 10.82 -13.32 -0.69
CA GLU A 10 10.78 -14.77 -0.84
C GLU A 10 11.13 -15.14 -2.29
N GLY A 11 12.37 -15.59 -2.51
CA GLY A 11 12.90 -15.79 -3.86
C GLY A 11 12.87 -14.50 -4.68
N SER A 12 12.18 -14.53 -5.82
CA SER A 12 11.93 -13.36 -6.68
C SER A 12 10.64 -12.60 -6.35
N GLY A 13 9.91 -13.02 -5.31
CA GLY A 13 8.60 -12.50 -4.94
C GLY A 13 8.59 -11.84 -3.57
N LEU A 14 7.37 -11.59 -3.08
CA LEU A 14 7.10 -11.05 -1.76
C LEU A 14 6.18 -12.00 -0.99
N ARG A 15 6.43 -12.10 0.31
CA ARG A 15 5.53 -12.71 1.28
C ARG A 15 5.03 -11.64 2.24
N PHE A 16 3.72 -11.62 2.46
CA PHE A 16 3.08 -10.75 3.46
C PHE A 16 2.86 -11.57 4.73
N ALA A 17 3.78 -11.43 5.69
CA ALA A 17 3.69 -12.13 6.97
C ALA A 17 2.93 -11.26 7.98
N PRO A 18 1.98 -11.79 8.76
CA PRO A 18 1.33 -11.02 9.83
C PRO A 18 2.36 -10.40 10.76
N ARG A 19 2.22 -9.10 11.04
CA ARG A 19 3.21 -8.39 11.85
C ARG A 19 3.06 -8.76 13.33
N LYS A 20 4.16 -9.21 13.96
CA LYS A 20 4.17 -9.71 15.35
C LYS A 20 3.75 -8.67 16.40
N ASP A 21 4.03 -7.40 16.14
CA ASP A 21 3.66 -6.28 17.02
C ASP A 21 2.26 -5.72 16.72
N GLY A 22 1.56 -6.24 15.70
CA GLY A 22 0.26 -5.76 15.24
C GLY A 22 0.27 -4.32 14.70
N GLY A 23 1.44 -3.77 14.36
CA GLY A 23 1.57 -2.39 13.90
C GLY A 23 1.47 -1.34 15.03
N LYS A 24 1.61 -1.73 16.30
CA LYS A 24 1.49 -0.82 17.46
C LYS A 24 2.40 0.40 17.40
N ASP A 25 3.58 0.26 16.81
CA ASP A 25 4.57 1.34 16.66
C ASP A 25 4.32 2.20 15.40
N LEU A 26 3.41 1.77 14.53
CA LEU A 26 2.94 2.52 13.37
C LEU A 26 1.57 3.11 13.71
N ALA A 27 1.57 4.16 14.53
CA ALA A 27 0.38 4.99 14.75
C ALA A 27 0.06 5.78 13.45
N TYR A 28 -0.44 5.06 12.43
CA TYR A 28 -0.84 5.66 11.17
C TYR A 28 -2.26 6.17 11.27
N LEU A 29 -2.39 7.48 11.05
CA LEU A 29 -3.65 8.17 10.86
C LEU A 29 -3.68 8.69 9.42
N PRO A 30 -4.78 8.46 8.66
CA PRO A 30 -4.91 9.00 7.32
C PRO A 30 -4.62 10.50 7.29
N GLY A 31 -3.75 10.94 6.36
CA GLY A 31 -3.34 12.33 6.25
C GLY A 31 -2.24 12.78 7.21
N GLN A 32 -1.76 11.93 8.13
CA GLN A 32 -0.61 12.21 8.98
C GLN A 32 0.46 11.10 8.87
N PRO A 33 1.65 11.40 8.31
CA PRO A 33 2.75 10.45 8.30
C PRO A 33 3.15 10.08 9.74
N PRO A 34 3.38 8.79 10.06
CA PRO A 34 3.88 8.40 11.37
C PRO A 34 5.26 9.02 11.62
N LYS A 35 5.58 9.27 12.90
CA LYS A 35 6.89 9.80 13.28
C LYS A 35 8.02 8.89 12.79
N GLY A 36 9.05 9.48 12.18
CA GLY A 36 10.19 8.75 11.63
C GLY A 36 9.95 8.16 10.24
N TYR A 37 8.86 8.59 9.58
CA TYR A 37 8.58 8.27 8.19
C TYR A 37 8.19 9.52 7.40
N THR A 38 8.61 9.55 6.15
CA THR A 38 8.27 10.59 5.18
C THR A 38 7.35 10.01 4.11
N LEU A 39 6.20 10.66 3.86
CA LEU A 39 5.38 10.35 2.69
C LEU A 39 6.14 10.72 1.42
N VAL A 40 6.41 9.76 0.55
CA VAL A 40 7.16 9.98 -0.69
C VAL A 40 6.28 9.97 -1.93
N ASN A 41 5.16 9.25 -1.90
CA ASN A 41 4.26 9.18 -3.04
C ASN A 41 2.84 8.74 -2.64
N LEU A 42 1.87 9.06 -3.49
CA LEU A 42 0.51 8.51 -3.50
C LEU A 42 0.30 7.93 -4.89
N ILE A 43 0.05 6.62 -4.98
CA ILE A 43 -0.15 5.91 -6.26
C ILE A 43 -1.57 5.34 -6.32
N GLY A 44 -2.18 5.34 -7.51
CA GLY A 44 -3.57 4.93 -7.70
C GLY A 44 -4.53 6.11 -7.65
N ASP A 45 -5.81 5.82 -7.40
CA ASP A 45 -6.90 6.79 -7.42
C ASP A 45 -7.52 6.93 -6.02
N PRO A 46 -7.42 8.11 -5.37
CA PRO A 46 -8.05 8.36 -4.09
C PRO A 46 -9.58 8.16 -4.04
N GLY A 47 -10.26 8.27 -5.18
CA GLY A 47 -11.69 8.03 -5.31
C GLY A 47 -12.07 6.55 -5.46
N PHE A 48 -11.09 5.64 -5.48
CA PHE A 48 -11.34 4.22 -5.68
C PHE A 48 -10.40 3.33 -4.85
N LEU A 49 -9.13 3.21 -5.26
CA LEU A 49 -8.11 2.44 -4.58
C LEU A 49 -6.75 3.12 -4.77
N HIS A 50 -6.10 3.49 -3.66
CA HIS A 50 -4.80 4.14 -3.70
C HIS A 50 -3.88 3.65 -2.58
N CYS A 51 -2.57 3.80 -2.80
CA CYS A 51 -1.54 3.44 -1.85
C CYS A 51 -0.70 4.67 -1.50
N ALA A 52 -0.63 4.99 -0.21
CA ALA A 52 0.33 5.93 0.32
C ALA A 52 1.65 5.21 0.59
N VAL A 53 2.74 5.79 0.09
CA VAL A 53 4.08 5.19 0.13
C VAL A 53 4.95 6.02 1.06
N PHE A 54 5.48 5.39 2.10
CA PHE A 54 6.30 6.04 3.11
C PHE A 54 7.70 5.47 3.14
N ARG A 55 8.69 6.34 3.30
CA ARG A 55 10.09 5.99 3.48
C ARG A 55 10.47 6.16 4.95
N LYS A 56 11.25 5.22 5.50
CA LYS A 56 11.80 5.34 6.86
C LYS A 56 12.90 6.40 6.90
N ASP A 57 12.80 7.34 7.83
CA ASP A 57 13.78 8.42 7.98
C ASP A 57 15.12 7.86 8.52
N GLY A 58 16.22 8.21 7.86
CA GLY A 58 17.57 7.79 8.27
C GLY A 58 17.81 6.28 8.25
N GLY A 59 16.92 5.49 7.62
CA GLY A 59 16.95 4.03 7.68
C GLY A 59 16.66 3.35 6.33
N ALA A 60 16.83 2.03 6.34
CA ALA A 60 16.39 1.19 5.24
C ALA A 60 14.86 0.98 5.29
N GLY A 61 14.27 0.75 4.13
CA GLY A 61 12.87 0.36 4.04
C GLY A 61 11.87 1.51 4.19
N GLY A 62 10.67 1.16 4.64
CA GLY A 62 9.50 2.03 4.67
C GLY A 62 8.22 1.23 4.89
N PHE A 63 7.07 1.83 4.66
CA PHE A 63 5.80 1.10 4.65
C PHE A 63 4.83 1.65 3.61
N PHE A 64 3.83 0.83 3.31
CA PHE A 64 2.77 1.10 2.35
C PHE A 64 1.44 1.06 3.10
N ALA A 65 0.57 2.02 2.87
CA ALA A 65 -0.79 2.03 3.37
C ALA A 65 -1.76 1.99 2.18
N LEU A 66 -2.44 0.86 2.01
CA LEU A 66 -3.47 0.72 0.98
C LEU A 66 -4.80 1.24 1.52
N HIS A 67 -5.49 2.04 0.72
CA HIS A 67 -6.76 2.64 1.05
C HIS A 67 -7.77 2.40 -0.06
N ASP A 68 -9.03 2.26 0.34
CA ASP A 68 -10.19 2.45 -0.51
C ASP A 68 -10.93 3.74 -0.11
N THR A 69 -12.18 3.89 -0.57
CA THR A 69 -13.03 5.03 -0.24
C THR A 69 -13.47 5.07 1.22
N GLU A 70 -13.44 3.95 1.93
CA GLU A 70 -13.87 3.81 3.32
C GLU A 70 -12.73 4.01 4.32
N GLY A 71 -11.48 3.79 3.89
CA GLY A 71 -10.30 4.12 4.67
C GLY A 71 -9.13 3.17 4.43
N VAL A 72 -8.31 2.97 5.47
CA VAL A 72 -7.12 2.09 5.38
C VAL A 72 -7.57 0.63 5.41
N LEU A 73 -7.19 -0.12 4.38
CA LEU A 73 -7.39 -1.56 4.31
C LEU A 73 -6.31 -2.28 5.14
N PHE A 74 -5.05 -2.07 4.76
CA PHE A 74 -3.91 -2.67 5.44
C PHE A 74 -2.65 -1.82 5.34
N LEU A 75 -1.72 -2.09 6.26
CA LEU A 75 -0.35 -1.62 6.23
C LEU A 75 0.60 -2.76 5.87
N ALA A 76 1.58 -2.48 5.02
CA ALA A 76 2.63 -3.42 4.67
C ALA A 76 4.01 -2.77 4.90
N VAL A 77 4.78 -3.33 5.81
CA VAL A 77 6.05 -2.74 6.28
C VAL A 77 7.23 -3.48 5.67
N ALA A 78 8.07 -2.77 4.94
CA ALA A 78 9.30 -3.30 4.39
C ALA A 78 10.48 -2.83 5.26
N GLU A 79 11.14 -3.75 5.98
CA GLU A 79 12.27 -3.41 6.85
C GLU A 79 13.60 -3.24 6.06
N SER A 80 13.65 -3.67 4.80
CA SER A 80 14.83 -3.56 3.94
C SER A 80 14.54 -2.79 2.65
N ASN A 81 15.61 -2.27 2.01
CA ASN A 81 15.48 -1.57 0.72
C ASN A 81 15.01 -2.49 -0.41
N LEU A 82 15.41 -3.77 -0.39
CA LEU A 82 14.98 -4.73 -1.39
C LEU A 82 13.48 -5.04 -1.25
N ALA A 83 13.03 -5.33 -0.03
CA ALA A 83 11.60 -5.53 0.26
C ALA A 83 10.79 -4.28 -0.10
N TYR A 84 11.34 -3.08 0.13
CA TYR A 84 10.70 -1.82 -0.21
C TYR A 84 10.58 -1.63 -1.73
N GLY A 85 11.66 -1.84 -2.49
CA GLY A 85 11.61 -1.70 -3.95
C GLY A 85 10.63 -2.69 -4.60
N LEU A 86 10.66 -3.95 -4.17
CA LEU A 86 9.71 -4.97 -4.63
C LEU A 86 8.29 -4.65 -4.17
N GLY A 87 8.11 -4.19 -2.93
CA GLY A 87 6.83 -3.79 -2.36
C GLY A 87 6.19 -2.64 -3.12
N LEU A 88 6.98 -1.62 -3.48
CA LEU A 88 6.52 -0.50 -4.30
C LEU A 88 6.02 -0.98 -5.67
N ALA A 89 6.77 -1.87 -6.33
CA ALA A 89 6.35 -2.45 -7.60
C ALA A 89 5.08 -3.30 -7.46
N HIS A 90 4.93 -4.05 -6.37
CA HIS A 90 3.73 -4.82 -6.07
C HIS A 90 2.51 -3.90 -5.88
N MET A 91 2.61 -2.90 -5.00
CA MET A 91 1.50 -1.96 -4.74
C MET A 91 1.11 -1.17 -5.99
N GLY A 92 2.11 -0.73 -6.78
CA GLY A 92 1.86 -0.07 -8.07
C GLY A 92 1.04 -0.92 -9.02
N ARG A 93 1.37 -2.21 -9.16
CA ARG A 93 0.56 -3.14 -9.97
C ARG A 93 -0.84 -3.33 -9.38
N THR A 94 -0.97 -3.49 -8.07
CA THR A 94 -2.27 -3.69 -7.41
C THR A 94 -3.24 -2.56 -7.71
N VAL A 95 -2.83 -1.30 -7.48
CA VAL A 95 -3.72 -0.14 -7.73
C VAL A 95 -3.99 0.08 -9.21
N THR A 96 -3.00 -0.21 -10.07
CA THR A 96 -3.16 -0.11 -11.53
C THR A 96 -4.16 -1.13 -12.06
N TYR A 97 -4.05 -2.40 -11.64
CA TYR A 97 -4.98 -3.45 -12.05
C TYR A 97 -6.39 -3.23 -11.52
N ALA A 98 -6.53 -2.68 -10.32
CA ALA A 98 -7.83 -2.29 -9.80
C ALA A 98 -8.51 -1.25 -10.72
N ARG A 99 -7.79 -0.19 -11.13
CA ARG A 99 -8.35 0.83 -12.02
C ARG A 99 -8.69 0.27 -13.41
N TYR A 100 -7.78 -0.50 -14.01
CA TYR A 100 -8.07 -1.14 -15.30
C TYR A 100 -9.30 -2.06 -15.25
N GLY A 101 -9.48 -2.80 -14.15
CA GLY A 101 -10.68 -3.61 -13.96
C GLY A 101 -11.95 -2.75 -13.90
N ALA A 102 -11.91 -1.64 -13.17
CA ALA A 102 -13.04 -0.72 -13.06
C ALA A 102 -13.42 -0.10 -14.42
N ASP A 103 -12.43 0.35 -15.21
CA ASP A 103 -12.67 0.97 -16.53
C ASP A 103 -13.45 0.03 -17.47
N ILE A 104 -13.15 -1.28 -17.46
CA ILE A 104 -13.86 -2.28 -18.29
C ILE A 104 -15.35 -2.38 -17.92
N PHE A 105 -15.69 -2.31 -16.64
CA PHE A 105 -17.09 -2.42 -16.21
C PHE A 105 -17.85 -1.11 -16.38
N GLU A 106 -17.19 0.04 -16.24
CA GLU A 106 -17.77 1.35 -16.58
C GLU A 106 -18.14 1.38 -18.08
N GLU A 107 -17.24 0.95 -18.97
CA GLU A 107 -17.52 0.88 -20.42
C GLU A 107 -18.65 -0.09 -20.79
N LEU A 108 -18.86 -1.17 -20.02
CA LEU A 108 -19.96 -2.12 -20.25
C LEU A 108 -21.31 -1.61 -19.74
N GLY A 109 -21.33 -0.67 -18.79
CA GLY A 109 -22.55 -0.08 -18.22
C GLY A 109 -23.16 1.01 -19.10
N ASP A 110 -22.36 1.65 -19.95
CA ASP A 110 -22.79 2.72 -20.87
C ASP A 110 -23.43 2.19 -22.16
N GLY A 111 -23.70 0.89 -22.25
CA GLY A 111 -24.18 0.19 -23.45
C GLY A 111 -25.67 -0.13 -23.54
N ASP A 112 -26.49 0.25 -22.55
CA ASP A 112 -27.93 -0.09 -22.48
C ASP A 112 -28.82 1.17 -22.29
N ASP A 113 -28.71 2.14 -23.22
CA ASP A 113 -29.71 3.20 -23.47
C ASP A 113 -30.07 3.29 -24.97
#